data_AF-A0A960PSS2-F1
#
_entry.id   AF-A0A960PSS2-F1
#
_cell.length_a   1.000
_cell.length_b   1.000
_cell.length_c   1.000
_cell.angle_alpha   90.00
_cell.angle_beta   90.00
_cell.angle_gamma   90.00
#
_symmetry.space_group_name_H-M   'P 1'
#
loop_
_entity.id
_entity.type
_entity.pdbx_description
1 polymer ?
#
loop_
_entity_poly.entity_id
_entity_poly.type
_entity_poly.pdbx_seq_one_letter_code
_entity_poly.pdbx_strand_id
1 'polypeptide(L)' 'MTCSACGAEVGDGARFCASCGRPLRAQEDERRIVTVLFADLVGFTSLSERLDPERVKDIVDRCFDRLA' A
#
# COMPACT_ATOMS: atom_id res chain seq x y z
N MET A 1 8.81 -7.22 -26.30
CA MET A 1 7.47 -6.65 -26.67
C MET A 1 7.47 -5.14 -26.44
N THR A 2 6.55 -4.34 -26.99
CA THR A 2 6.49 -2.88 -26.74
C THR A 2 5.27 -2.52 -25.89
N CYS A 3 5.42 -1.51 -25.02
CA CYS A 3 4.32 -1.02 -24.20
C CYS A 3 3.29 -0.26 -25.06
N SER A 4 2.03 -0.69 -25.05
CA SER A 4 0.94 -0.05 -25.83
C SER A 4 0.57 1.37 -25.40
N ALA A 5 1.06 1.85 -24.25
CA ALA A 5 0.78 3.19 -23.75
C ALA A 5 1.90 4.21 -23.97
N CYS A 6 3.16 3.78 -23.96
CA CYS A 6 4.32 4.69 -24.09
C CYS A 6 5.34 4.27 -25.15
N GLY A 7 5.18 3.11 -25.78
CA GLY A 7 6.08 2.61 -26.81
C GLY A 7 7.40 2.00 -26.33
N ALA A 8 7.74 2.10 -25.04
CA ALA A 8 8.99 1.56 -24.51
C ALA A 8 9.14 0.05 -24.73
N GLU A 9 10.38 -0.41 -24.92
CA GLU A 9 10.69 -1.83 -24.95
C GLU A 9 10.47 -2.46 -23.57
N VAL A 10 9.87 -3.64 -23.60
CA VAL A 10 9.48 -4.41 -22.43
C VAL A 10 10.12 -5.78 -22.54
N GLY A 11 10.95 -6.10 -21.54
CA GLY A 11 11.58 -7.40 -21.39
C GLY A 11 10.56 -8.50 -21.10
N ASP A 12 10.91 -9.73 -21.47
CA ASP A 12 10.01 -10.87 -21.32
C ASP A 12 9.66 -11.14 -19.85
N GLY A 13 8.39 -11.42 -19.59
CA GLY A 13 7.88 -11.70 -18.25
C GLY A 13 7.61 -10.46 -17.38
N ALA A 14 7.88 -9.24 -17.87
CA ALA A 14 7.56 -8.01 -17.15
C ALA A 14 6.04 -7.87 -16.89
N ARG A 15 5.66 -7.64 -15.63
CA ARG A 15 4.26 -7.41 -15.22
C ARG A 15 3.82 -5.96 -15.43
N PHE A 16 4.77 -5.02 -15.29
CA PHE A 16 4.56 -3.57 -15.44
C PHE A 16 5.62 -2.98 -16.37
N CYS A 17 5.27 -1.89 -17.07
CA CYS A 17 6.23 -1.13 -17.84
C CYS A 17 7.16 -0.34 -16.91
N ALA A 18 8.47 -0.54 -17.01
CA ALA A 18 9.45 0.18 -16.20
C ALA A 18 9.54 1.68 -16.51
N SER A 19 9.05 2.12 -17.69
CA SER A 19 9.07 3.52 -18.10
C SER A 19 7.84 4.32 -17.66
N CYS A 20 6.63 3.74 -17.78
CA CYS A 20 5.38 4.47 -17.49
C CYS A 20 4.50 3.84 -16.40
N GLY A 21 4.90 2.70 -15.82
CA GLY A 21 4.17 2.04 -14.73
C GLY A 21 2.91 1.26 -15.17
N ARG A 22 2.52 1.30 -16.45
CA ARG A 22 1.29 0.61 -16.89
C ARG A 22 1.40 -0.92 -16.71
N PRO A 23 0.38 -1.60 -16.15
CA PRO A 23 0.32 -3.06 -16.14
C PRO A 23 0.27 -3.60 -17.58
N LEU A 24 1.15 -4.55 -17.88
CA LEU A 24 1.30 -5.18 -19.19
C LEU A 24 0.44 -6.44 -19.34
N ARG A 25 -0.07 -6.94 -18.21
CA ARG A 25 -1.04 -8.01 -18.12
C ARG A 25 -2.22 -7.49 -17.33
N ALA A 26 -3.43 -7.73 -17.81
CA ALA A 26 -4.62 -7.54 -17.00
C ALA A 26 -4.54 -8.56 -15.86
N GLN A 27 -4.59 -8.07 -14.62
CA GLN A 27 -4.84 -8.93 -13.48
C GLN A 27 -6.36 -9.14 -13.42
N GLU A 28 -6.81 -10.40 -13.43
CA GLU A 28 -8.22 -10.70 -13.26
C GLU A 28 -8.60 -10.49 -11.79
N ASP A 29 -9.77 -9.89 -11.57
CA ASP A 29 -10.34 -9.80 -10.23
C ASP A 29 -10.74 -11.20 -9.75
N GLU A 30 -10.38 -11.56 -8.52
CA GLU A 30 -10.66 -12.88 -7.97
C GLU A 30 -11.36 -12.81 -6.61
N ARG A 31 -12.21 -13.81 -6.34
CA ARG A 31 -12.90 -13.97 -5.05
C ARG A 31 -12.23 -15.10 -4.26
N ARG A 32 -11.68 -14.78 -3.09
CA ARG A 32 -11.01 -15.74 -2.19
C ARG A 32 -11.56 -15.61 -0.77
N ILE A 33 -11.64 -16.72 -0.04
CA ILE A 33 -11.92 -16.71 1.41
C ILE A 33 -10.63 -16.30 2.13
N VAL A 34 -10.71 -15.25 2.93
CA VAL A 34 -9.60 -14.72 3.72
C VAL A 34 -10.03 -14.46 5.16
N THR A 35 -9.07 -14.51 6.08
CA THR A 35 -9.27 -14.02 7.45
C THR A 35 -8.78 -12.58 7.52
N VAL A 36 -9.65 -11.66 7.93
CA VAL A 36 -9.32 -10.23 8.07
C VAL A 36 -9.27 -9.87 9.55
N LEU A 37 -8.20 -9.21 9.96
CA LEU A 37 -8.06 -8.63 11.29
C LEU A 37 -8.28 -7.11 11.20
N PHE A 38 -9.14 -6.60 12.07
CA PHE A 38 -9.33 -5.16 12.26
C PHE A 38 -8.82 -4.78 13.65
N ALA A 39 -8.07 -3.68 13.74
CA ALA A 39 -7.58 -3.12 14.98
C ALA A 39 -7.67 -1.59 14.91
N ASP A 40 -7.93 -0.96 16.06
CA ASP A 40 -8.08 0.48 16.20
C ASP A 40 -7.34 1.00 17.43
N LEU A 41 -6.93 2.27 17.38
CA LEU A 41 -6.33 2.99 18.50
C LEU A 41 -7.41 3.78 19.23
N VAL A 42 -7.88 3.22 20.35
CA VAL A 42 -8.92 3.83 21.18
C VAL A 42 -8.51 5.26 21.60
N GLY A 43 -9.37 6.24 21.29
CA GLY A 43 -9.17 7.64 21.66
C GLY A 43 -8.17 8.41 20.80
N PHE A 44 -7.75 7.86 19.66
CA PHE A 44 -6.78 8.49 18.75
C PHE A 44 -7.16 9.91 18.34
N THR A 45 -8.42 10.17 18.00
CA THR A 45 -8.87 11.50 17.55
C THR A 45 -8.55 12.59 18.57
N SER A 46 -9.01 12.41 19.82
CA SER A 46 -8.75 13.38 20.89
C SER A 46 -7.27 13.50 21.26
N LEU A 47 -6.48 12.43 21.07
CA LEU A 47 -5.04 12.45 21.27
C LEU A 47 -4.35 13.27 20.18
N SER A 48 -4.73 13.09 18.92
CA SER A 48 -4.14 13.78 17.77
C SER A 48 -4.44 15.29 17.73
N GLU A 49 -5.57 15.71 18.29
CA GLU A 49 -5.95 17.12 18.39
C GLU A 49 -5.13 17.91 19.42
N ARG A 50 -4.51 17.21 20.39
CA ARG A 50 -3.85 17.83 21.55
C ARG A 50 -2.33 17.69 21.54
N LEU A 51 -1.81 16.77 20.74
CA LEU A 51 -0.39 16.48 20.66
C LEU A 51 0.18 17.00 19.33
N ASP A 52 1.45 17.33 19.39
CA ASP A 52 2.24 17.64 18.22
C ASP A 52 2.32 16.43 17.26
N PRO A 53 2.27 16.63 15.92
CA PRO A 53 2.20 15.54 14.94
C PRO A 53 3.33 14.52 15.06
N GLU A 54 4.56 14.98 15.31
CA GLU A 54 5.74 14.13 15.48
C GLU A 54 5.58 13.23 16.71
N ARG A 55 4.97 13.76 17.78
CA ARG A 55 4.69 12.98 18.99
C ARG A 55 3.59 11.94 18.78
N VAL A 56 2.56 12.27 18.00
CA VAL A 56 1.50 11.33 17.62
C VAL A 56 2.11 10.19 16.80
N LYS A 57 2.96 10.51 15.82
CA LYS A 57 3.67 9.51 15.01
C LYS A 57 4.45 8.53 15.87
N ASP A 58 5.27 9.02 16.81
CA ASP A 58 6.08 8.14 17.68
C ASP A 58 5.22 7.16 18.51
N ILE A 59 4.03 7.60 18.95
CA ILE A 59 3.10 6.74 19.70
C ILE A 59 2.53 5.65 18.79
N VAL A 60 2.09 6.03 17.59
CA VAL A 60 1.51 5.12 16.60
C VAL A 60 2.54 4.09 16.14
N ASP A 61 3.77 4.52 15.85
CA ASP A 61 4.88 3.65 15.45
C ASP A 61 5.13 2.57 16.53
N ARG A 62 5.19 2.97 17.81
CA ARG A 62 5.35 2.03 18.93
C ARG A 62 4.18 1.05 19.08
N CYS A 63 2.96 1.44 18.70
CA CYS A 63 1.82 0.54 18.69
C CYS A 63 1.99 -0.52 17.59
N PHE A 64 2.41 -0.11 16.38
CA PHE A 64 2.66 -1.03 15.28
C PHE A 64 3.84 -1.97 15.53
N ASP A 65 4.92 -1.50 16.15
CA ASP A 65 6.08 -2.34 16.51
C ASP A 65 5.69 -3.50 17.43
N ARG A 66 4.65 -3.33 18.25
CA ARG A 66 4.15 -4.39 19.15
C ARG A 66 3.18 -5.37 18.48
N LEU A 67 2.72 -5.05 17.27
CA LEU A 67 1.84 -5.90 16.46
C LEU A 67 2.63 -6.75 15.44
N ALA A 68 3.95 -6.50 15.32
CA ALA A 68 4.86 -7.20 14.41
C ALA A 68 5.34 -8.56 14.95
#